data_AF-A0A948BBR5-F1
#
_entry.id   AF-A0A948BBR5-F1
#
_cell.length_a   1.000
_cell.length_b   1.000
_cell.length_c   1.000
_cell.angle_alpha   90.00
_cell.angle_beta   90.00
_cell.angle_gamma   90.00
#
_symmetry.space_group_name_H-M   'P 1'
#
loop_
_entity.id
_entity.type
_entity.pdbx_description
1 polymer ?
#
loop_
_entity_poly.entity_id
_entity_poly.type
_entity_poly.pdbx_seq_one_letter_code
_entity_poly.pdbx_strand_id
1 'polypeptide(L)'
;MISRYWYYFVLILYFFLFLWLAADFERKAAQAPSSLIESPSTSFTITNDPTIAENGDIRGIDNDGDGRAEPVHVHGYYRKDGTYVRGHYRAKPRR
;
A
#
# COMPACT_ATOMS: atom_id res chain seq x y z
N MET A 1 -53.25 17.64 -28.07
CA MET A 1 -52.27 17.45 -29.16
C MET A 1 -50.90 17.76 -28.57
N ILE A 2 -50.09 16.74 -28.24
CA ILE A 2 -48.69 16.97 -27.83
C ILE A 2 -48.01 17.69 -29.01
N SER A 3 -47.51 18.89 -28.76
CA SER A 3 -46.91 19.72 -29.78
C SER A 3 -45.62 19.06 -30.26
N ARG A 4 -45.36 19.01 -31.57
CA ARG A 4 -44.17 18.35 -32.16
C ARG A 4 -42.86 18.87 -31.53
N TYR A 5 -42.87 20.10 -31.02
CA TYR A 5 -41.79 20.70 -30.25
C TYR A 5 -41.42 19.94 -28.96
N TRP A 6 -42.39 19.31 -28.28
CA TRP A 6 -42.13 18.49 -27.11
C TRP A 6 -41.30 17.25 -27.46
N TYR A 7 -41.59 16.63 -28.62
CA TYR A 7 -40.83 15.49 -29.12
C TYR A 7 -39.39 15.89 -29.46
N TYR A 8 -39.19 17.02 -30.13
CA TYR A 8 -37.85 17.54 -30.41
C TYR A 8 -37.08 17.92 -29.13
N PHE A 9 -37.76 18.50 -28.14
CA PHE A 9 -37.15 18.84 -26.85
C PHE A 9 -36.63 17.59 -26.12
N VAL A 10 -37.45 16.53 -26.07
CA VAL A 10 -37.05 15.24 -25.47
C VAL A 10 -35.90 14.61 -26.26
N LEU A 11 -35.96 14.60 -27.60
CA LEU A 11 -34.86 14.09 -28.43
C LEU A 11 -33.54 14.83 -28.21
N ILE A 12 -33.59 16.16 -28.10
CA ILE A 12 -32.40 16.99 -27.83
C ILE A 12 -31.81 16.66 -26.46
N LEU A 13 -32.64 16.50 -25.43
CA LEU A 13 -32.18 16.08 -24.10
C LEU A 13 -31.50 14.70 -24.14
N TYR A 14 -32.09 13.72 -24.81
CA TYR A 14 -31.48 12.39 -24.97
C TYR A 14 -30.17 12.44 -25.76
N PHE A 15 -30.10 13.28 -26.79
CA PHE A 15 -28.88 13.46 -27.58
C PHE A 15 -27.73 14.04 -26.74
N PHE A 16 -28.01 15.05 -25.91
CA PHE A 16 -27.00 15.61 -25.01
C PHE A 16 -26.62 14.65 -23.88
N LEU A 17 -27.56 13.88 -23.33
CA LEU A 17 -27.28 12.83 -22.35
C LEU A 17 -26.40 11.73 -22.94
N PHE A 18 -26.67 11.33 -24.18
CA PHE A 18 -25.88 10.34 -24.90
C PHE A 18 -24.46 10.84 -25.21
N LEU A 19 -24.33 12.10 -25.66
CA LEU A 19 -23.02 12.73 -25.85
C LEU A 19 -22.23 12.84 -24.54
N TRP A 20 -22.89 13.20 -23.43
CA TRP A 20 -22.26 13.25 -22.12
C TRP A 20 -21.78 11.87 -21.66
N LEU A 21 -22.60 10.83 -21.84
CA LEU A 21 -22.26 9.45 -21.50
C LEU A 21 -21.13 8.88 -22.38
N ALA A 22 -21.13 9.21 -23.68
CA ALA A 22 -20.08 8.81 -24.61
C ALA A 22 -18.72 9.44 -24.25
N ALA A 23 -18.71 10.70 -23.80
CA ALA A 23 -17.49 11.38 -23.36
C ALA A 23 -16.87 10.75 -22.09
N ASP A 24 -17.68 10.17 -21.20
CA ASP A 24 -17.19 9.43 -20.03
C ASP A 24 -16.64 8.04 -20.39
N PHE A 25 -17.10 7.44 -21.49
CA PHE A 25 -16.62 6.13 -21.94
C PHE A 25 -15.18 6.19 -22.46
N GLU A 26 -14.80 7.26 -23.17
CA GLU A 26 -13.42 7.44 -23.63
C GLU A 26 -12.43 7.70 -22.47
N ARG A 27 -12.89 8.25 -21.34
CA ARG A 27 -12.08 8.38 -20.11
C ARG A 27 -11.86 7.04 -19.40
N LYS A 28 -12.80 6.10 -19.53
CA LYS A 28 -12.70 4.76 -18.93
C LYS A 28 -11.96 3.75 -19.80
N ALA A 29 -11.97 3.91 -21.12
CA ALA A 29 -11.24 3.01 -22.04
C ALA A 29 -9.72 3.29 -22.09
N ALA A 30 -9.29 4.53 -21.82
CA ALA A 30 -7.87 4.88 -21.71
C ALA A 30 -7.27 4.53 -20.33
N GLN A 31 -8.10 4.24 -19.33
CA GLN A 31 -7.66 3.65 -18.09
C GLN A 31 -7.44 2.15 -18.34
N ALA A 32 -6.27 1.80 -18.88
CA ALA A 32 -5.81 0.41 -18.82
C ALA A 32 -6.01 -0.10 -17.38
N PRO A 33 -6.46 -1.35 -17.18
CA PRO A 33 -6.38 -1.97 -15.87
C PRO A 33 -4.90 -2.19 -15.58
N SER A 34 -4.20 -1.14 -15.16
CA SER A 34 -2.96 -1.23 -14.40
C SER A 34 -3.31 -1.66 -12.98
N SER A 35 -4.12 -2.72 -12.84
CA SER A 35 -4.07 -3.57 -11.68
C SER A 35 -2.96 -4.58 -11.95
N LEU A 36 -1.72 -4.07 -12.05
CA LEU A 36 -0.65 -4.85 -11.45
C LEU A 36 -1.09 -5.04 -10.01
N ILE A 37 -1.11 -6.29 -9.60
CA ILE A 37 -1.33 -6.74 -8.24
C ILE A 37 -0.58 -5.76 -7.32
N GLU A 38 -1.30 -4.79 -6.74
CA GLU A 38 -0.91 -4.21 -5.46
C GLU A 38 -1.16 -5.35 -4.47
N SER A 39 -0.21 -6.28 -4.44
CA SER A 39 0.22 -6.75 -3.14
C SER A 39 0.40 -5.48 -2.31
N PRO A 40 -0.06 -5.44 -1.06
CA PRO A 40 0.34 -4.39 -0.15
C PRO A 40 1.86 -4.51 0.02
N SER A 41 2.64 -4.01 -0.95
CA SER A 41 3.94 -3.47 -0.67
C SER A 41 3.62 -2.19 0.07
N THR A 42 3.38 -2.34 1.36
CA THR A 42 3.71 -1.33 2.34
C THR A 42 5.01 -0.75 1.82
N SER A 43 4.96 0.48 1.32
CA SER A 43 6.14 1.21 0.93
C SER A 43 6.93 1.40 2.22
N PHE A 44 7.67 0.36 2.61
CA PHE A 44 8.73 0.46 3.57
C PHE A 44 9.67 1.44 2.90
N THR A 45 9.53 2.69 3.32
CA THR A 45 10.65 3.62 3.26
C THR A 45 11.73 2.82 3.95
N ILE A 46 12.68 2.30 3.17
CA ILE A 46 13.95 1.82 3.69
C ILE A 46 14.64 3.08 4.20
N THR A 47 14.10 3.63 5.28
CA THR A 47 14.90 4.32 6.25
C THR A 47 15.94 3.26 6.59
N ASN A 48 17.22 3.59 6.43
CA ASN A 48 18.30 2.77 6.98
C ASN A 48 18.26 2.79 8.51
N ASP A 49 17.05 2.76 9.08
CA ASP A 49 16.77 2.70 10.47
C ASP A 49 16.99 1.25 10.88
N PRO A 50 18.05 0.97 11.67
CA PRO A 50 18.34 -0.38 12.13
C PRO A 50 17.24 -0.94 13.05
N THR A 51 16.16 -0.19 13.32
CA THR A 51 15.01 -0.67 14.10
C THR A 51 13.96 -1.40 13.25
N ILE A 52 13.92 -1.22 11.93
CA ILE A 52 12.91 -1.82 11.05
C ILE A 52 13.48 -3.06 10.34
N ALA A 53 12.72 -4.15 10.34
CA ALA A 53 13.06 -5.38 9.64
C ALA A 53 12.56 -5.38 8.18
N GLU A 54 13.14 -6.26 7.35
CA GLU A 54 12.85 -6.36 5.90
C GLU A 54 11.41 -6.77 5.58
N ASN A 55 10.74 -7.43 6.52
CA ASN A 55 9.32 -7.79 6.49
C ASN A 55 8.41 -6.69 7.05
N GLY A 56 9.01 -5.63 7.59
CA GLY A 56 8.29 -4.49 8.12
C GLY A 56 8.11 -4.41 9.63
N ASP A 57 8.65 -5.41 10.33
CA ASP A 57 8.49 -5.50 11.76
C ASP A 57 9.42 -4.56 12.52
N ILE A 58 8.93 -4.06 13.65
CA ILE A 58 9.68 -3.15 14.52
C ILE A 58 10.37 -3.97 15.61
N ARG A 59 11.70 -4.02 15.57
CA ARG A 59 12.50 -4.86 16.47
C ARG A 59 12.20 -4.59 17.94
N GLY A 60 11.84 -5.63 18.69
CA GLY A 60 11.59 -5.57 20.13
C GLY A 60 10.22 -5.01 20.55
N ILE A 61 9.35 -4.70 19.59
CA ILE A 61 7.96 -4.27 19.81
C ILE A 61 7.04 -5.31 19.14
N ASP A 62 5.86 -5.51 19.69
CA ASP A 62 4.77 -6.23 19.02
C ASP A 62 4.06 -5.20 18.12
N ASN A 63 4.25 -5.30 16.81
CA ASN A 63 3.66 -4.38 15.82
C ASN A 63 2.57 -5.02 14.96
N ASP A 64 2.30 -6.31 15.11
CA ASP A 64 1.29 -7.07 14.36
C ASP A 64 0.11 -7.54 15.25
N GLY A 65 0.24 -7.40 16.56
CA GLY A 65 -0.77 -7.72 17.56
C GLY A 65 -0.83 -9.20 17.95
N ASP A 66 0.19 -9.99 17.61
CA ASP A 66 0.23 -11.43 17.89
C ASP A 66 0.57 -11.77 19.36
N GLY A 67 0.91 -10.75 20.16
CA GLY A 67 1.27 -10.88 21.57
C GLY A 67 2.72 -11.33 21.80
N ARG A 68 3.54 -11.41 20.75
CA ARG A 68 4.95 -11.77 20.78
C ARG A 68 5.79 -10.55 20.43
N ALA A 69 6.90 -10.40 21.14
CA ALA A 69 7.83 -9.33 20.82
C ALA A 69 8.76 -9.78 19.69
N GLU A 70 8.87 -8.93 18.69
CA GLU A 70 9.75 -9.15 17.55
C GLU A 70 11.23 -9.26 17.97
N PRO A 71 12.06 -10.00 17.21
CA PRO A 71 13.44 -10.25 17.58
C PRO A 71 14.25 -8.96 17.64
N VAL A 72 15.10 -8.88 18.66
CA VAL A 72 15.97 -7.73 18.89
C VAL A 72 17.30 -7.96 18.20
N HIS A 73 17.76 -6.96 17.46
CA HIS A 73 19.10 -6.99 16.87
C HIS A 73 20.16 -6.69 17.93
N VAL A 74 21.18 -7.53 17.98
CA VAL A 74 22.37 -7.34 18.80
C VAL A 74 23.49 -6.92 17.86
N HIS A 75 24.02 -5.72 18.07
CA HIS A 75 25.19 -5.25 17.35
C HIS A 75 26.39 -6.17 17.58
N GLY A 76 27.26 -6.28 16.58
CA GLY A 76 28.52 -7.01 16.75
C GLY A 76 29.38 -6.37 17.83
N TYR A 77 30.09 -7.20 18.59
CA TYR A 77 30.91 -6.74 19.71
C TYR A 77 32.17 -7.58 19.86
N TYR A 78 33.19 -7.01 20.50
CA TYR A 78 34.38 -7.76 20.91
C TYR A 78 34.19 -8.29 22.32
N ARG A 79 34.49 -9.57 22.51
CA ARG A 79 34.56 -10.18 23.85
C ARG A 79 35.85 -9.73 24.55
N LYS A 80 35.90 -9.92 25.88
CA LYS A 80 37.08 -9.61 26.70
C LYS A 80 38.37 -10.33 26.25
N ASP A 81 38.22 -11.46 25.56
CA ASP A 81 39.30 -12.28 25.01
C ASP A 81 39.78 -11.81 23.63
N GLY A 82 39.19 -10.74 23.08
CA GLY A 82 39.51 -10.20 21.75
C GLY A 82 38.74 -10.84 20.59
N THR A 83 37.89 -11.84 20.85
CA THR A 83 37.10 -12.49 19.79
C THR A 83 36.01 -11.55 19.28
N TYR A 84 35.96 -11.32 17.97
CA TYR A 84 34.86 -10.61 17.33
C TYR A 84 33.61 -11.50 17.25
N VAL A 85 32.49 -11.00 17.77
CA VAL A 85 31.18 -11.62 17.64
C VAL A 85 30.38 -10.83 16.62
N ARG A 86 29.99 -11.47 15.53
CA ARG A 86 29.11 -10.88 14.52
C ARG A 86 27.74 -10.53 15.14
N GLY A 87 27.14 -9.44 14.69
CA GLY A 87 25.78 -9.07 15.06
C GLY A 87 24.77 -10.17 14.69
N HIS A 88 23.80 -10.40 15.55
CA HIS A 88 22.79 -11.46 15.41
C HIS A 88 21.45 -11.01 16.01
N TYR A 89 20.38 -11.72 15.67
CA TYR A 89 19.06 -11.49 16.24
C TYR A 89 18.81 -12.44 17.40
N ARG A 90 18.10 -11.98 18.44
CA ARG A 90 17.69 -12.80 19.58
C ARG A 90 16.29 -12.43 20.06
N ALA A 91 15.64 -13.35 20.77
CA ALA A 91 14.38 -13.06 21.44
C ALA A 91 14.53 -11.92 22.46
N LYS A 92 13.48 -11.13 22.64
CA LYS A 92 13.45 -10.05 23.62
C LYS A 92 13.66 -10.61 25.04
N PRO A 93 14.56 -10.03 25.85
CA PRO A 93 14.72 -10.42 27.24
C PRO A 93 13.39 -10.24 28.00
N ARG A 94 13.01 -11.23 28.80
CA ARG A 94 11.90 -11.08 29.76
C ARG A 94 12.37 -10.10 30.85
N ARG A 95 11.57 -9.08 31.14
CA ARG A 95 11.78 -8.17 32.28
C ARG A 95 11.23 -8.78 33.55
#